data_AF-A0A2Y9IMR6-F1
#
_entry.id   AF-A0A2Y9IMR6-F1
#
_cell.length_a   1.000
_cell.length_b   1.000
_cell.length_c   1.000
_cell.angle_alpha   90.00
_cell.angle_beta   90.00
_cell.angle_gamma   90.00
#
_symmetry.space_group_name_H-M   'P 1'
#
loop_
_entity.id
_entity.type
_entity.pdbx_description
1 polymer ?
#
loop_
_entity_poly.entity_id
_entity_poly.type
_entity_poly.pdbx_seq_one_letter_code
_entity_poly.pdbx_strand_id
1 'polypeptide(L)'
;MRKQSVRTAALILCILSYLLVGAAVFDALESEAERGRQRLLAQKRGEFRRKYGFSAEDYRELERLALQAEPHRAGRQWKFAGSFYFAITVITTIGYGHAAPGTDSGKVFCMFYALLGIPLTLVTFQSLGERLNALVRRLLLAAKRCLGLPRPRVSTENMVVAGLLVCATTLALGAAAFAHFEGWTFFHAYYYCFITLTTIGFGDFVALQSDEALQRKPPYVAFSFLYILLGLTVIGAFLNLVVLRFLAANTEAPERAARSSSLLRLGAPESRGRSPPRRPTRARGSTSVSSRVHQLQIGARDNLGFSPPSSPGAVGSGGAGRLPARRKSI
;
A
#
# COMPACT_ATOMS: atom_id res chain seq x y z
N MET A 1 14.75 19.78 22.29
CA MET A 1 14.23 19.30 20.99
C MET A 1 12.71 19.43 20.95
N ARG A 2 12.10 19.84 19.82
CA ARG A 2 10.63 19.89 19.69
C ARG A 2 10.06 18.47 19.89
N LYS A 3 8.97 18.33 20.66
CA LYS A 3 8.33 17.02 20.98
C LYS A 3 8.07 16.15 19.73
N GLN A 4 7.77 16.77 18.59
CA GLN A 4 7.58 16.09 17.31
C GLN A 4 8.87 15.45 16.78
N SER A 5 10.02 16.16 16.83
CA SER A 5 11.32 15.63 16.40
C SER A 5 11.77 14.45 17.27
N VAL A 6 11.48 14.48 18.57
CA VAL A 6 11.77 13.36 19.49
C VAL A 6 10.92 12.14 19.14
N ARG A 7 9.62 12.30 18.86
CA ARG A 7 8.74 11.20 18.45
C ARG A 7 9.21 10.57 17.12
N THR A 8 9.57 11.38 16.14
CA THR A 8 10.08 10.87 14.86
C THR A 8 11.39 10.11 15.03
N ALA A 9 12.33 10.66 15.80
CA ALA A 9 13.59 9.97 16.11
C ALA A 9 13.35 8.64 16.85
N ALA A 10 12.42 8.60 17.80
CA ALA A 10 12.05 7.39 18.52
C ALA A 10 11.44 6.32 17.60
N LEU A 11 10.57 6.72 16.65
CA LEU A 11 10.00 5.79 15.65
C LEU A 11 11.08 5.23 14.71
N ILE A 12 12.02 6.07 14.26
CA ILE A 12 13.16 5.63 13.43
C ILE A 12 14.00 4.62 14.21
N LEU A 13 14.36 4.93 15.46
CA LEU A 13 15.14 4.02 16.31
C LEU A 13 14.40 2.70 16.54
N CYS A 14 13.08 2.76 16.78
CA CYS A 14 12.25 1.57 16.93
C CYS A 14 12.28 0.68 15.67
N ILE A 15 12.11 1.27 14.48
CA ILE A 15 12.15 0.53 13.21
C ILE A 15 13.54 -0.10 12.99
N LEU A 16 14.61 0.66 13.23
CA LEU A 16 15.98 0.13 13.12
C LEU A 16 16.22 -1.04 14.08
N SER A 17 15.77 -0.92 15.33
CA SER A 17 15.88 -2.01 16.31
C SER A 17 15.05 -3.23 15.89
N TYR A 18 13.85 -3.04 15.34
CA TYR A 18 12.99 -4.11 14.84
C TYR A 18 13.65 -4.85 13.66
N LEU A 19 14.29 -4.13 12.73
CA LEU A 19 15.05 -4.72 11.64
C LEU A 19 16.26 -5.53 12.13
N LEU A 20 17.01 -5.02 13.12
CA LEU A 20 18.15 -5.74 13.68
C LEU A 20 17.74 -7.04 14.38
N VAL A 21 16.67 -7.00 15.18
CA VAL A 21 16.11 -8.20 15.81
C VAL A 21 15.63 -9.20 14.75
N GLY A 22 14.90 -8.72 13.74
CA GLY A 22 14.46 -9.55 12.62
C GLY A 22 15.62 -10.22 11.88
N ALA A 23 16.68 -9.47 11.56
CA ALA A 23 17.87 -9.98 10.90
C ALA A 23 18.57 -11.07 11.73
N ALA A 24 18.73 -10.86 13.04
CA ALA A 24 19.34 -11.84 13.93
C ALA A 24 18.51 -13.14 14.03
N VAL A 25 17.18 -13.03 14.11
CA VAL A 25 16.28 -14.19 14.16
C VAL A 25 16.29 -14.95 12.84
N PHE A 26 16.21 -14.26 11.69
CA PHE A 26 16.25 -14.93 10.40
C PHE A 26 17.61 -15.60 10.12
N ASP A 27 18.73 -14.98 10.49
CA ASP A 27 20.05 -15.61 10.40
C ASP A 27 20.13 -16.88 11.25
N ALA A 28 19.63 -16.83 12.50
CA ALA A 28 19.62 -17.99 13.37
C ALA A 28 18.74 -19.15 12.86
N LEU A 29 17.62 -18.84 12.20
CA LEU A 29 16.66 -19.85 11.72
C LEU A 29 17.02 -20.41 10.33
N GLU A 30 17.52 -19.58 9.41
CA GLU A 30 17.65 -19.96 7.99
C GLU A 30 19.09 -20.28 7.57
N SER A 31 20.11 -19.74 8.24
CA SER A 31 21.49 -19.82 7.74
C SER A 31 22.07 -21.24 7.75
N GLU A 32 21.69 -22.09 8.71
CA GLU A 32 22.10 -23.49 8.69
C GLU A 32 21.44 -24.28 7.57
N ALA A 33 20.12 -24.07 7.38
CA ALA A 33 19.36 -24.72 6.32
C ALA A 33 19.87 -24.31 4.94
N GLU A 34 20.20 -23.03 4.74
CA GLU A 34 20.79 -22.52 3.50
C GLU A 34 22.15 -23.16 3.22
N ARG A 35 23.07 -23.16 4.20
CA ARG A 35 24.38 -23.80 4.07
C ARG A 35 24.25 -25.29 3.75
N GLY A 36 23.31 -25.98 4.36
CA GLY A 36 22.99 -27.38 4.06
C GLY A 36 22.55 -27.58 2.60
N ARG A 37 21.63 -26.74 2.12
CA ARG A 37 21.12 -26.78 0.73
C ARG A 37 22.22 -26.48 -0.29
N GLN A 38 23.07 -25.49 -0.03
CA GLN A 38 24.22 -25.17 -0.88
C GLN A 38 25.21 -26.34 -0.97
N ARG A 39 25.52 -27.00 0.16
CA ARG A 39 26.38 -28.20 0.17
C ARG A 39 25.77 -29.34 -0.63
N LEU A 40 24.47 -29.58 -0.48
CA LEU A 40 23.75 -30.60 -1.24
C LEU A 40 23.80 -30.33 -2.75
N LEU A 41 23.56 -29.08 -3.17
CA LEU A 41 23.64 -28.68 -4.59
C LEU A 41 25.06 -28.85 -5.15
N ALA A 42 26.08 -28.47 -4.38
CA ALA A 42 27.47 -28.67 -4.76
C ALA A 42 27.83 -30.17 -4.88
N GLN A 43 27.34 -31.00 -3.96
CA GLN A 43 27.50 -32.45 -4.03
C GLN A 43 26.84 -33.04 -5.28
N LYS A 44 25.59 -32.67 -5.56
CA LYS A 44 24.87 -33.12 -6.76
C LYS A 44 25.58 -32.72 -8.04
N ARG A 45 26.13 -31.49 -8.10
CA ARG A 45 26.97 -31.03 -9.20
C ARG A 45 28.22 -31.92 -9.37
N GLY A 46 28.89 -32.29 -8.28
CA GLY A 46 30.00 -33.24 -8.34
C GLY A 46 29.61 -34.62 -8.86
N GLU A 47 28.46 -35.14 -8.41
CA GLU A 47 27.93 -36.44 -8.84
C GLU A 47 27.63 -36.47 -10.35
N PHE A 48 26.93 -35.45 -10.85
CA PHE A 48 26.57 -35.38 -12.26
C PHE A 48 27.83 -35.20 -13.15
N ARG A 49 28.84 -34.43 -12.73
CA ARG A 49 30.12 -34.30 -13.44
C ARG A 49 30.84 -35.66 -13.55
N ARG A 50 30.86 -36.43 -12.45
CA ARG A 50 31.52 -37.74 -12.43
C ARG A 50 30.76 -38.80 -13.22
N LYS A 51 29.42 -38.83 -13.13
CA LYS A 51 28.58 -39.88 -13.71
C LYS A 51 28.26 -39.65 -15.19
N TYR A 52 28.10 -38.40 -15.60
CA TYR A 52 27.64 -38.03 -16.94
C TYR A 52 28.61 -37.12 -17.70
N GLY A 53 29.76 -36.75 -17.11
CA GLY A 53 30.78 -35.94 -17.78
C GLY A 53 30.42 -34.46 -17.97
N PHE A 54 29.40 -33.95 -17.28
CA PHE A 54 28.98 -32.54 -17.41
C PHE A 54 30.10 -31.56 -17.06
N SER A 55 30.37 -30.63 -17.98
CA SER A 55 31.27 -29.50 -17.76
C SER A 55 30.59 -28.41 -16.92
N ALA A 56 31.37 -27.43 -16.45
CA ALA A 56 30.81 -26.30 -15.72
C ALA A 56 29.89 -25.41 -16.59
N GLU A 57 30.09 -25.41 -17.91
CA GLU A 57 29.26 -24.66 -18.86
C GLU A 57 27.91 -25.36 -19.07
N ASP A 58 27.90 -26.70 -19.17
CA ASP A 58 26.67 -27.48 -19.29
C ASP A 58 25.73 -27.25 -18.09
N TYR A 59 26.28 -27.13 -16.87
CA TYR A 59 25.47 -26.76 -15.70
C TYR A 59 24.89 -25.37 -15.81
N ARG A 60 25.67 -24.39 -16.24
CA ARG A 60 25.19 -23.01 -16.38
C ARG A 60 24.09 -22.91 -17.42
N GLU A 61 24.23 -23.67 -18.50
CA GLU A 61 23.20 -23.74 -19.53
C GLU A 61 21.93 -24.45 -19.01
N LEU A 62 22.07 -25.60 -18.34
CA LEU A 62 20.94 -26.31 -17.74
C LEU A 62 20.22 -25.46 -16.68
N GLU A 63 20.98 -24.75 -15.85
CA GLU A 63 20.45 -23.81 -14.85
C GLU A 63 19.69 -22.66 -15.53
N ARG A 64 20.25 -22.06 -16.57
CA ARG A 64 19.55 -21.03 -17.36
C ARG A 64 18.27 -21.56 -18.00
N LEU A 65 18.30 -22.75 -18.60
CA LEU A 65 17.13 -23.38 -19.21
C LEU A 65 16.07 -23.71 -18.17
N ALA A 66 16.47 -24.22 -17.00
CA ALA A 66 15.55 -24.50 -15.90
C ALA A 66 14.85 -23.23 -15.40
N LEU A 67 15.60 -22.14 -15.20
CA LEU A 67 15.05 -20.84 -14.78
C LEU A 67 14.12 -20.24 -15.84
N GLN A 68 14.44 -20.37 -17.14
CA GLN A 68 13.58 -19.90 -18.22
C GLN A 68 12.33 -20.76 -18.42
N ALA A 69 12.41 -22.05 -18.12
CA ALA A 69 11.30 -22.99 -18.24
C ALA A 69 10.32 -22.89 -17.04
N GLU A 70 10.76 -22.43 -15.88
CA GLU A 70 9.95 -22.39 -14.65
C GLU A 70 8.61 -21.62 -14.83
N PRO A 71 8.57 -20.39 -15.40
CA PRO A 71 7.29 -19.69 -15.62
C PRO A 71 6.35 -20.41 -16.60
N HIS A 72 6.91 -21.25 -17.47
CA HIS A 72 6.16 -22.02 -18.46
C HIS A 72 5.61 -23.34 -17.90
N ARG A 73 6.13 -23.82 -16.74
CA ARG A 73 5.65 -25.06 -16.10
C ARG A 73 4.20 -24.97 -15.65
N ALA A 74 3.73 -23.79 -15.27
CA ALA A 74 2.36 -23.55 -14.84
C ALA A 74 1.38 -23.33 -16.03
N GLY A 75 1.83 -23.53 -17.27
CA GLY A 75 1.02 -23.41 -18.48
C GLY A 75 0.96 -21.98 -19.03
N ARG A 76 -0.08 -21.69 -19.83
CA ARG A 76 -0.24 -20.40 -20.53
C ARG A 76 -0.70 -19.28 -19.59
N GLN A 77 0.25 -18.54 -19.03
CA GLN A 77 0.00 -17.41 -18.11
C GLN A 77 -0.67 -16.19 -18.78
N TRP A 78 -0.39 -15.90 -20.06
CA TRP A 78 -0.84 -14.66 -20.73
C TRP A 78 -2.12 -14.81 -21.58
N LYS A 79 -3.14 -15.48 -21.03
CA LYS A 79 -4.52 -15.38 -21.53
C LYS A 79 -5.35 -14.51 -20.59
N PHE A 80 -6.57 -14.13 -20.97
CA PHE A 80 -7.40 -13.18 -20.21
C PHE A 80 -7.43 -13.43 -18.70
N ALA A 81 -7.69 -14.66 -18.23
CA ALA A 81 -7.71 -14.99 -16.81
C ALA A 81 -6.36 -14.74 -16.10
N GLY A 82 -5.25 -15.15 -16.70
CA GLY A 82 -3.91 -14.91 -16.14
C GLY A 82 -3.48 -13.45 -16.25
N SER A 83 -3.82 -12.76 -17.34
CA SER A 83 -3.61 -11.31 -17.48
C SER A 83 -4.42 -10.51 -16.44
N PHE A 84 -5.65 -10.95 -16.13
CA PHE A 84 -6.47 -10.35 -15.08
C PHE A 84 -5.90 -10.63 -13.69
N TYR A 85 -5.41 -11.86 -13.45
CA TYR A 85 -4.70 -12.18 -12.20
C TYR A 85 -3.46 -11.31 -12.02
N PHE A 86 -2.64 -11.19 -13.07
CA PHE A 86 -1.48 -10.29 -13.08
C PHE A 86 -1.90 -8.84 -12.78
N ALA A 87 -2.95 -8.32 -13.45
CA ALA A 87 -3.46 -6.98 -13.21
C ALA A 87 -3.87 -6.75 -11.75
N ILE A 88 -4.56 -7.72 -11.11
CA ILE A 88 -4.87 -7.69 -9.67
C ILE A 88 -3.57 -7.57 -8.87
N THR A 89 -2.58 -8.43 -9.12
CA THR A 89 -1.32 -8.43 -8.33
C THR A 89 -0.55 -7.12 -8.44
N VAL A 90 -0.63 -6.43 -9.59
CA VAL A 90 0.01 -5.12 -9.80
C VAL A 90 -0.71 -4.02 -9.01
N ILE A 91 -2.02 -3.86 -9.18
CA ILE A 91 -2.76 -2.75 -8.53
C ILE A 91 -2.93 -2.95 -7.03
N THR A 92 -2.84 -4.19 -6.54
CA THR A 92 -2.89 -4.52 -5.11
C THR A 92 -1.50 -4.56 -4.47
N THR A 93 -0.43 -4.34 -5.23
CA THR A 93 0.96 -4.37 -4.78
C THR A 93 1.41 -5.71 -4.18
N ILE A 94 0.70 -6.81 -4.47
CA ILE A 94 1.12 -8.16 -4.04
C ILE A 94 2.36 -8.59 -4.84
N GLY A 95 2.30 -8.53 -6.17
CA GLY A 95 3.45 -8.75 -7.03
C GLY A 95 4.24 -10.05 -6.87
N TYR A 96 3.59 -11.23 -6.83
CA TYR A 96 4.24 -12.55 -6.64
C TYR A 96 5.43 -12.86 -7.55
N GLY A 97 5.56 -12.23 -8.72
CA GLY A 97 6.67 -12.51 -9.65
C GLY A 97 6.57 -13.80 -10.47
N HIS A 98 5.59 -14.68 -10.23
CA HIS A 98 5.36 -15.89 -11.05
C HIS A 98 5.12 -15.59 -12.54
N ALA A 99 4.56 -14.42 -12.84
CA ALA A 99 4.41 -13.89 -14.19
C ALA A 99 4.84 -12.41 -14.21
N ALA A 100 5.74 -12.06 -15.14
CA ALA A 100 6.23 -10.70 -15.32
C ALA A 100 6.26 -10.34 -16.82
N PRO A 101 6.08 -9.05 -17.19
CA PRO A 101 6.12 -8.63 -18.59
C PRO A 101 7.51 -8.86 -19.19
N GLY A 102 7.61 -9.79 -20.13
CA GLY A 102 8.86 -10.09 -20.84
C GLY A 102 9.22 -9.03 -21.89
N THR A 103 8.23 -8.34 -22.46
CA THR A 103 8.42 -7.33 -23.52
C THR A 103 8.62 -5.93 -22.94
N ASP A 104 9.42 -5.11 -23.62
CA ASP A 104 9.67 -3.73 -23.18
C ASP A 104 8.41 -2.86 -23.22
N SER A 105 7.55 -3.06 -24.22
CA SER A 105 6.23 -2.41 -24.28
C SER A 105 5.34 -2.81 -23.10
N GLY A 106 5.35 -4.09 -22.69
CA GLY A 106 4.61 -4.59 -21.54
C GLY A 106 5.11 -4.00 -20.22
N LYS A 107 6.43 -3.84 -20.07
CA LYS A 107 7.04 -3.18 -18.89
C LYS A 107 6.63 -1.71 -18.81
N VAL A 108 6.72 -0.97 -19.92
CA VAL A 108 6.30 0.44 -19.97
C VAL A 108 4.82 0.58 -19.62
N PHE A 109 3.95 -0.25 -20.21
CA PHE A 109 2.53 -0.25 -19.86
C PHE A 109 2.30 -0.54 -18.38
N CYS A 110 2.99 -1.54 -17.82
CA CYS A 110 2.89 -1.90 -16.40
C CYS A 110 3.26 -0.74 -15.47
N MET A 111 4.28 0.07 -15.82
CA MET A 111 4.68 1.25 -15.05
C MET A 111 3.54 2.28 -14.96
N PHE A 112 2.94 2.64 -16.10
CA PHE A 112 1.81 3.59 -16.13
C PHE A 112 0.55 3.02 -15.49
N TYR A 113 0.28 1.73 -15.68
CA TYR A 113 -0.85 1.04 -15.08
C TYR A 113 -0.75 1.02 -13.55
N ALA A 114 0.42 0.73 -12.99
CA ALA A 114 0.66 0.76 -11.55
C ALA A 114 0.53 2.17 -10.97
N LEU A 115 1.06 3.18 -11.67
CA LEU A 115 1.03 4.58 -11.23
C LEU A 115 -0.40 5.10 -10.96
N LEU A 116 -1.37 4.72 -11.80
CA LEU A 116 -2.76 5.12 -11.63
C LEU A 116 -3.58 4.10 -10.83
N GLY A 117 -3.28 2.81 -10.99
CA GLY A 117 -4.02 1.71 -10.39
C GLY A 117 -3.84 1.62 -8.88
N ILE A 118 -2.60 1.78 -8.37
CA ILE A 118 -2.32 1.65 -6.94
C ILE A 118 -3.07 2.74 -6.12
N PRO A 119 -3.00 4.05 -6.45
CA PRO A 119 -3.75 5.06 -5.73
C PRO A 119 -5.27 4.82 -5.76
N LEU A 120 -5.81 4.43 -6.92
CA LEU A 120 -7.23 4.12 -7.07
C LEU A 120 -7.64 2.94 -6.18
N THR A 121 -6.84 1.87 -6.15
CA THR A 121 -7.08 0.70 -5.31
C THR A 121 -7.00 1.06 -3.82
N LEU A 122 -6.02 1.88 -3.40
CA LEU A 122 -5.91 2.32 -2.01
C LEU A 122 -7.13 3.11 -1.53
N VAL A 123 -7.61 4.08 -2.33
CA VAL A 123 -8.82 4.85 -2.01
C VAL A 123 -10.06 3.95 -1.95
N THR A 124 -10.15 2.98 -2.87
CA THR A 124 -11.24 2.01 -2.92
C THR A 124 -11.25 1.14 -1.66
N PHE A 125 -10.10 0.57 -1.28
CA PHE A 125 -10.00 -0.26 -0.07
C PHE A 125 -10.24 0.54 1.20
N GLN A 126 -9.82 1.80 1.27
CA GLN A 126 -10.16 2.66 2.42
C GLN A 126 -11.68 2.87 2.53
N SER A 127 -12.33 3.22 1.42
CA SER A 127 -13.78 3.44 1.37
C SER A 127 -14.58 2.18 1.68
N LEU A 128 -14.17 1.02 1.14
CA LEU A 128 -14.78 -0.27 1.44
C LEU A 128 -14.53 -0.68 2.89
N GLY A 129 -13.33 -0.44 3.41
CA GLY A 129 -12.95 -0.78 4.78
C GLY A 129 -13.75 -0.01 5.83
N GLU A 130 -14.03 1.28 5.59
CA GLU A 130 -14.92 2.08 6.44
C GLU A 130 -16.35 1.51 6.47
N ARG A 131 -16.87 1.12 5.30
CA ARG A 131 -18.19 0.49 5.18
C ARG A 131 -18.24 -0.87 5.89
N LEU A 132 -17.17 -1.66 5.77
CA LEU A 132 -17.03 -2.95 6.46
C LEU A 132 -16.98 -2.76 7.98
N ASN A 133 -16.20 -1.81 8.48
CA ASN A 133 -16.13 -1.47 9.90
C ASN A 133 -17.50 -1.01 10.43
N ALA A 134 -18.23 -0.20 9.66
CA ALA A 134 -19.60 0.19 10.00
C ALA A 134 -20.56 -1.01 10.05
N LEU A 135 -20.41 -1.97 9.13
CA LEU A 135 -21.18 -3.21 9.13
C LEU A 135 -20.87 -4.07 10.36
N VAL A 136 -19.59 -4.31 10.67
CA VAL A 136 -19.16 -5.05 11.86
C VAL A 136 -19.73 -4.40 13.13
N ARG A 137 -19.67 -3.07 13.23
CA ARG A 137 -20.29 -2.35 14.36
C ARG A 137 -21.79 -2.59 14.45
N ARG A 138 -22.53 -2.57 13.34
CA ARG A 138 -23.97 -2.87 13.32
C ARG A 138 -24.26 -4.31 13.75
N LEU A 139 -23.49 -5.27 13.26
CA LEU A 139 -23.63 -6.68 13.61
C LEU A 139 -23.32 -6.94 15.09
N LEU A 140 -22.27 -6.33 15.64
CA LEU A 140 -21.95 -6.40 17.07
C LEU A 140 -23.06 -5.79 17.93
N LEU A 141 -23.63 -4.66 17.50
CA LEU A 141 -24.76 -4.05 18.20
C LEU A 141 -25.99 -4.96 18.15
N ALA A 142 -26.29 -5.56 17.00
CA ALA A 142 -27.40 -6.50 16.86
C ALA A 142 -27.20 -7.74 17.74
N ALA A 143 -26.01 -8.34 17.73
CA ALA A 143 -25.67 -9.48 18.58
C ALA A 143 -25.83 -9.15 20.07
N LYS A 144 -25.32 -7.99 20.52
CA LYS A 144 -25.51 -7.56 21.92
C LYS A 144 -26.97 -7.31 22.30
N ARG A 145 -27.81 -6.87 21.37
CA ARG A 145 -29.27 -6.75 21.58
C ARG A 145 -29.92 -8.12 21.68
N CYS A 146 -29.57 -9.06 20.80
CA CYS A 146 -30.09 -10.43 20.85
C CYS A 146 -29.70 -11.15 22.14
N LEU A 147 -28.52 -10.82 22.71
CA LEU A 147 -28.07 -11.32 24.02
C LEU A 147 -28.72 -10.62 25.23
N GLY A 148 -29.66 -9.69 25.02
CA GLY A 148 -30.42 -9.04 26.10
C GLY A 148 -29.64 -8.02 26.94
N LEU A 149 -28.47 -7.54 26.47
CA LEU A 149 -27.65 -6.60 27.24
C LEU A 149 -28.29 -5.19 27.28
N PRO A 150 -28.53 -4.61 28.47
CA PRO A 150 -29.09 -3.26 28.58
C PRO A 150 -28.07 -2.21 28.08
N ARG A 151 -28.52 -1.32 27.17
CA ARG A 151 -27.72 -0.23 26.53
C ARG A 151 -26.44 -0.71 25.84
N PRO A 152 -26.52 -1.46 24.72
CA PRO A 152 -25.35 -1.99 24.03
C PRO A 152 -24.48 -0.85 23.47
N ARG A 153 -23.29 -0.65 24.03
CA ARG A 153 -22.25 0.22 23.50
C ARG A 153 -21.13 -0.62 22.88
N VAL A 154 -20.61 -0.17 21.74
CA VAL A 154 -19.45 -0.75 21.08
C VAL A 154 -18.27 0.18 21.31
N SER A 155 -17.38 -0.21 22.24
CA SER A 155 -16.09 0.43 22.48
C SER A 155 -15.12 0.17 21.31
N THR A 156 -14.12 1.04 21.17
CA THR A 156 -13.01 0.85 20.23
C THR A 156 -12.28 -0.48 20.46
N GLU A 157 -12.13 -0.92 21.71
CA GLU A 157 -11.51 -2.21 22.04
C GLU A 157 -12.30 -3.39 21.45
N ASN A 158 -13.63 -3.36 21.57
CA ASN A 158 -14.51 -4.39 20.99
C ASN A 158 -14.37 -4.42 19.45
N MET A 159 -14.18 -3.26 18.81
CA MET A 159 -13.96 -3.18 17.36
C MET A 159 -12.60 -3.77 16.98
N VAL A 160 -11.54 -3.51 17.75
CA VAL A 160 -10.20 -4.08 17.49
C VAL A 160 -10.22 -5.60 17.65
N VAL A 161 -10.83 -6.12 18.72
CA VAL A 161 -10.96 -7.57 18.93
C VAL A 161 -11.79 -8.21 17.81
N ALA A 162 -12.94 -7.62 17.46
CA ALA A 162 -13.74 -8.11 16.35
C ALA A 162 -12.99 -8.08 15.01
N GLY A 163 -12.22 -7.01 14.74
CA GLY A 163 -11.39 -6.90 13.56
C GLY A 163 -10.31 -7.99 13.48
N LEU A 164 -9.62 -8.26 14.59
CA LEU A 164 -8.65 -9.36 14.70
C LEU A 164 -9.30 -10.73 14.44
N LEU A 165 -10.48 -10.98 15.03
CA LEU A 165 -11.22 -12.23 14.83
C LEU A 165 -11.67 -12.40 13.38
N VAL A 166 -12.15 -11.33 12.74
CA VAL A 166 -12.50 -11.35 11.31
C VAL A 166 -11.27 -11.62 10.45
N CYS A 167 -10.13 -10.97 10.71
CA CYS A 167 -8.88 -11.21 9.98
C CYS A 167 -8.42 -12.67 10.13
N ALA A 168 -8.39 -13.19 11.36
CA ALA A 168 -8.00 -14.57 11.65
C ALA A 168 -8.93 -15.58 10.96
N THR A 169 -10.25 -15.31 10.97
CA THR A 169 -11.25 -16.16 10.30
C THR A 169 -11.07 -16.11 8.78
N THR A 170 -10.84 -14.94 8.18
CA THR A 170 -10.56 -14.81 6.74
C THR A 170 -9.32 -15.58 6.32
N LEU A 171 -8.25 -15.54 7.13
CA LEU A 171 -7.04 -16.33 6.89
C LEU A 171 -7.31 -17.83 7.01
N ALA A 172 -8.00 -18.28 8.06
CA ALA A 172 -8.30 -19.69 8.28
C ALA A 172 -9.23 -20.29 7.20
N LEU A 173 -10.27 -19.55 6.78
CA LEU A 173 -11.17 -19.97 5.71
C LEU A 173 -10.44 -20.05 4.35
N GLY A 174 -9.58 -19.07 4.06
CA GLY A 174 -8.71 -19.12 2.89
C GLY A 174 -7.79 -20.33 2.93
N ALA A 175 -7.09 -20.53 4.04
CA ALA A 175 -6.19 -21.64 4.24
C ALA A 175 -6.86 -23.00 4.02
N ALA A 176 -8.07 -23.19 4.57
CA ALA A 176 -8.85 -24.41 4.36
C ALA A 176 -9.20 -24.64 2.88
N ALA A 177 -9.63 -23.59 2.17
CA ALA A 177 -9.96 -23.69 0.75
C ALA A 177 -8.72 -23.97 -0.11
N PHE A 178 -7.63 -23.21 0.06
CA PHE A 178 -6.41 -23.39 -0.73
C PHE A 178 -5.69 -24.71 -0.41
N ALA A 179 -5.71 -25.17 0.84
CA ALA A 179 -5.20 -26.50 1.18
C ALA A 179 -5.97 -27.60 0.42
N HIS A 180 -7.29 -27.46 0.27
CA HIS A 180 -8.09 -28.41 -0.49
C HIS A 180 -7.84 -28.32 -2.01
N PHE A 181 -7.81 -27.11 -2.58
CA PHE A 181 -7.70 -26.93 -4.03
C PHE A 181 -6.29 -27.16 -4.59
N GLU A 182 -5.25 -26.76 -3.85
CA GLU A 182 -3.84 -26.86 -4.29
C GLU A 182 -3.12 -28.07 -3.67
N GLY A 183 -3.78 -28.82 -2.78
CA GLY A 183 -3.18 -29.98 -2.11
C GLY A 183 -2.08 -29.62 -1.10
N TRP A 184 -1.99 -28.36 -0.69
CA TRP A 184 -1.03 -27.90 0.30
C TRP A 184 -1.42 -28.31 1.72
N THR A 185 -0.45 -28.35 2.63
CA THR A 185 -0.77 -28.45 4.06
C THR A 185 -1.49 -27.18 4.52
N PHE A 186 -2.33 -27.28 5.55
CA PHE A 186 -3.04 -26.12 6.10
C PHE A 186 -2.08 -24.99 6.49
N PHE A 187 -0.90 -25.33 7.03
CA PHE A 187 0.12 -24.34 7.39
C PHE A 187 0.64 -23.56 6.17
N HIS A 188 1.01 -24.26 5.08
CA HIS A 188 1.47 -23.60 3.86
C HIS A 188 0.37 -22.75 3.22
N ALA A 189 -0.87 -23.24 3.21
CA ALA A 189 -2.01 -22.47 2.73
C ALA A 189 -2.29 -21.24 3.60
N TYR A 190 -2.15 -21.34 4.92
CA TYR A 190 -2.28 -20.21 5.84
C TYR A 190 -1.18 -19.17 5.63
N TYR A 191 0.06 -19.64 5.51
CA TYR A 191 1.22 -18.80 5.16
C TYR A 191 1.00 -18.07 3.83
N TYR A 192 0.54 -18.79 2.79
CA TYR A 192 0.17 -18.20 1.51
C TYR A 192 -0.89 -17.10 1.68
N CYS A 193 -2.00 -17.37 2.36
CA CYS A 193 -3.04 -16.37 2.61
C CYS A 193 -2.49 -15.15 3.37
N PHE A 194 -1.65 -15.37 4.38
CA PHE A 194 -1.04 -14.30 5.16
C PHE A 194 -0.14 -13.40 4.30
N ILE A 195 0.82 -13.98 3.57
CA ILE A 195 1.75 -13.27 2.70
C ILE A 195 1.02 -12.55 1.55
N THR A 196 -0.07 -13.14 1.06
CA THR A 196 -0.93 -12.57 0.03
C THR A 196 -1.69 -11.34 0.54
N LEU A 197 -2.43 -11.47 1.65
CA LEU A 197 -3.31 -10.41 2.14
C LEU A 197 -2.56 -9.29 2.87
N THR A 198 -1.30 -9.52 3.24
CA THR A 198 -0.37 -8.48 3.73
C THR A 198 0.40 -7.80 2.60
N THR A 199 0.11 -8.15 1.33
CA THR A 199 0.75 -7.62 0.12
C THR A 199 2.27 -7.77 0.13
N ILE A 200 2.81 -8.79 0.81
CA ILE A 200 4.24 -9.14 0.76
C ILE A 200 4.54 -9.90 -0.53
N GLY A 201 3.72 -10.91 -0.82
CA GLY A 201 3.72 -11.64 -2.10
C GLY A 201 5.08 -12.20 -2.52
N PHE A 202 5.72 -13.04 -1.70
CA PHE A 202 7.03 -13.64 -2.05
C PHE A 202 7.01 -14.47 -3.34
N GLY A 203 5.89 -15.12 -3.66
CA GLY A 203 5.74 -15.94 -4.86
C GLY A 203 6.26 -17.37 -4.75
N ASP A 204 6.72 -17.77 -3.55
CA ASP A 204 7.08 -19.14 -3.21
C ASP A 204 5.87 -20.09 -3.22
N PHE A 205 4.70 -19.59 -2.83
CA PHE A 205 3.40 -20.23 -3.02
C PHE A 205 2.49 -19.31 -3.83
N VAL A 206 1.92 -19.83 -4.92
CA VAL A 206 0.99 -19.09 -5.79
C VAL A 206 -0.12 -20.01 -6.24
N ALA A 207 -1.36 -19.64 -5.91
CA ALA A 207 -2.56 -20.36 -6.36
C ALA A 207 -2.75 -20.24 -7.87
N LEU A 208 -3.54 -21.15 -8.45
CA LEU A 208 -3.88 -21.20 -9.87
C LEU A 208 -2.71 -21.58 -10.80
N GLN A 209 -1.58 -22.01 -10.25
CA GLN A 209 -0.41 -22.44 -11.04
C GLN A 209 -0.40 -23.94 -11.38
N SER A 210 -1.17 -24.74 -10.65
CA SER A 210 -1.23 -26.21 -10.84
C SER A 210 -2.22 -26.61 -11.94
N ASP A 211 -1.90 -27.66 -12.71
CA ASP A 211 -2.80 -28.34 -13.68
C ASP A 211 -3.52 -27.43 -14.71
N GLU A 212 -2.89 -26.33 -15.14
CA GLU A 212 -3.52 -25.31 -15.99
C GLU A 212 -4.84 -24.77 -15.41
N ALA A 213 -4.95 -24.68 -14.08
CA ALA A 213 -6.17 -24.27 -13.37
C ALA A 213 -6.77 -22.95 -13.89
N LEU A 214 -5.92 -22.00 -14.30
CA LEU A 214 -6.31 -20.74 -14.95
C LEU A 214 -7.25 -20.93 -16.16
N GLN A 215 -7.12 -22.04 -16.89
CA GLN A 215 -7.93 -22.35 -18.08
C GLN A 215 -9.01 -23.39 -17.79
N ARG A 216 -8.69 -24.39 -16.95
CA ARG A 216 -9.55 -25.57 -16.76
C ARG A 216 -10.54 -25.45 -15.61
N LYS A 217 -10.32 -24.57 -14.63
CA LYS A 217 -11.17 -24.44 -13.44
C LYS A 217 -11.69 -23.00 -13.23
N PRO A 218 -12.55 -22.45 -14.12
CA PRO A 218 -13.06 -21.08 -13.99
C PRO A 218 -13.72 -20.74 -12.63
N PRO A 219 -14.49 -21.65 -11.98
CA PRO A 219 -15.04 -21.37 -10.66
C PRO A 219 -13.96 -21.15 -9.59
N TYR A 220 -12.86 -21.90 -9.65
CA TYR A 220 -11.74 -21.77 -8.71
C TYR A 220 -10.96 -20.46 -8.95
N VAL A 221 -10.80 -20.07 -10.21
CA VAL A 221 -10.23 -18.76 -10.59
C VAL A 221 -11.06 -17.62 -10.01
N ALA A 222 -12.39 -17.67 -10.20
CA ALA A 222 -13.30 -16.65 -9.67
C ALA A 222 -13.27 -16.60 -8.13
N PHE A 223 -13.29 -17.76 -7.47
CA PHE A 223 -13.12 -17.85 -6.01
C PHE A 223 -11.82 -17.19 -5.54
N SER A 224 -10.70 -17.49 -6.20
CA SER A 224 -9.39 -16.97 -5.80
C SER A 224 -9.31 -15.45 -5.96
N PHE A 225 -9.86 -14.88 -7.04
CA PHE A 225 -9.91 -13.43 -7.24
C PHE A 225 -10.80 -12.75 -6.20
N LEU A 226 -11.99 -13.30 -5.94
CA LEU A 226 -12.90 -12.77 -4.94
C LEU A 226 -12.29 -12.86 -3.53
N TYR A 227 -11.61 -13.96 -3.21
CA TYR A 227 -10.92 -14.13 -1.94
C TYR A 227 -9.85 -13.06 -1.74
N ILE A 228 -8.99 -12.82 -2.73
CA ILE A 228 -7.93 -11.81 -2.64
C ILE A 228 -8.53 -10.41 -2.45
N LEU A 229 -9.53 -10.03 -3.26
CA LEU A 229 -10.16 -8.71 -3.18
C LEU A 229 -10.90 -8.48 -1.86
N LEU A 230 -11.66 -9.47 -1.39
CA LEU A 230 -12.38 -9.40 -0.12
C LEU A 230 -11.41 -9.44 1.07
N GLY A 231 -10.42 -10.32 1.02
CA GLY A 231 -9.41 -10.46 2.06
C GLY A 231 -8.58 -9.18 2.25
N LEU A 232 -8.15 -8.55 1.15
CA LEU A 232 -7.46 -7.27 1.20
C LEU A 232 -8.36 -6.17 1.77
N THR A 233 -9.65 -6.21 1.46
CA THR A 233 -10.62 -5.28 2.06
C THR A 233 -10.74 -5.49 3.57
N VAL A 234 -10.72 -6.73 4.05
CA VAL A 234 -10.75 -7.06 5.49
C VAL A 234 -9.49 -6.57 6.20
N ILE A 235 -8.30 -6.88 5.67
CA ILE A 235 -7.03 -6.42 6.24
C ILE A 235 -6.93 -4.90 6.18
N GLY A 236 -7.32 -4.29 5.05
CA GLY A 236 -7.39 -2.84 4.88
C GLY A 236 -8.34 -2.16 5.87
N ALA A 237 -9.51 -2.76 6.14
CA ALA A 237 -10.45 -2.26 7.15
C ALA A 237 -9.84 -2.28 8.56
N PHE A 238 -9.13 -3.35 8.90
CA PHE A 238 -8.45 -3.48 10.19
C PHE A 238 -7.29 -2.48 10.32
N LEU A 239 -6.45 -2.35 9.29
CA LEU A 239 -5.38 -1.36 9.25
C LEU A 239 -5.94 0.05 9.36
N ASN A 240 -7.03 0.37 8.66
CA ASN A 240 -7.69 1.66 8.76
C ASN A 240 -8.14 1.94 10.21
N LEU A 241 -8.77 0.97 10.89
CA LEU A 241 -9.19 1.11 12.28
C LEU A 241 -8.00 1.41 13.23
N VAL A 242 -6.89 0.68 13.06
CA VAL A 242 -5.71 0.82 13.92
C VAL A 242 -4.93 2.09 13.61
N VAL A 243 -4.66 2.37 12.33
CA VAL A 243 -3.91 3.53 11.87
C VAL A 243 -4.68 4.82 12.18
N LEU A 244 -5.99 4.89 11.96
CA LEU A 244 -6.79 6.06 12.33
C LEU A 244 -6.72 6.34 13.83
N ARG A 245 -6.67 5.31 14.69
CA ARG A 245 -6.46 5.50 16.14
C ARG A 245 -5.12 6.16 16.43
N PHE A 246 -4.04 5.70 15.79
CA PHE A 246 -2.70 6.29 15.98
C PHE A 246 -2.61 7.72 15.42
N LEU A 247 -3.20 7.98 14.24
CA LEU A 247 -3.24 9.31 13.64
C LEU A 247 -4.06 10.28 14.49
N ALA A 248 -5.23 9.86 14.99
CA ALA A 248 -6.06 10.66 15.88
C ALA A 248 -5.35 10.98 17.22
N ALA A 249 -4.62 10.02 17.79
CA ALA A 249 -3.80 10.25 18.97
C ALA A 249 -2.73 11.34 18.74
N ASN A 250 -2.23 11.46 17.50
CA ASN A 250 -1.22 12.45 17.12
C ASN A 250 -1.80 13.86 16.93
N THR A 251 -3.06 14.00 16.50
CA THR A 251 -3.77 15.29 16.38
C THR A 251 -4.35 15.78 17.71
N GLU A 252 -4.78 14.89 18.60
CA GLU A 252 -5.32 15.29 19.90
C GLU A 252 -4.26 15.76 20.91
N ALA A 253 -3.01 15.30 20.78
CA ALA A 253 -1.90 15.70 21.66
C ALA A 253 -1.61 17.22 21.65
N PRO A 254 -1.49 17.90 20.49
CA PRO A 254 -1.32 19.36 20.47
C PRO A 254 -2.58 20.12 20.90
N GLU A 255 -3.79 19.67 20.58
CA GLU A 255 -5.03 20.34 21.02
C GLU A 255 -5.25 20.28 22.53
N ARG A 256 -4.98 19.12 23.16
CA ARG A 256 -5.04 18.98 24.63
C ARG A 256 -4.00 19.86 25.31
N ALA A 257 -2.81 19.99 24.75
CA ALA A 257 -1.78 20.91 25.26
C ALA A 257 -2.18 22.38 25.08
N ALA A 258 -2.83 22.74 23.97
CA ALA A 258 -3.36 24.09 23.74
C ALA A 258 -4.53 24.43 24.69
N ARG A 259 -5.43 23.48 24.97
CA ARG A 259 -6.54 23.66 25.92
C ARG A 259 -6.05 23.70 27.37
N SER A 260 -5.04 22.92 27.73
CA SER A 260 -4.48 22.95 29.09
C SER A 260 -3.74 24.26 29.37
N SER A 261 -3.00 24.79 28.37
CA SER A 261 -2.36 26.10 28.47
C SER A 261 -3.35 27.27 28.48
N SER A 262 -4.49 27.18 27.78
CA SER A 262 -5.53 28.20 27.88
C SER A 262 -6.25 28.18 29.24
N LEU A 263 -6.53 27.00 29.79
CA LEU A 263 -7.10 26.86 31.14
C LEU A 263 -6.16 27.37 32.25
N LEU A 264 -4.85 27.14 32.12
CA LEU A 264 -3.83 27.71 33.01
C LEU A 264 -3.78 29.25 32.94
N ARG A 265 -4.08 29.85 31.78
CA ARG A 265 -4.20 31.31 31.63
C ARG A 265 -5.49 31.88 32.25
N LEU A 266 -6.58 31.12 32.25
CA LEU A 266 -7.83 31.51 32.91
C LEU A 266 -7.82 31.31 34.43
N GLY A 267 -6.91 30.49 34.96
CA GLY A 267 -6.75 30.25 36.40
C GLY A 267 -5.73 31.13 37.11
N ALA A 268 -5.05 32.04 36.40
CA ALA A 268 -4.11 32.97 37.03
C ALA A 268 -4.91 34.12 37.71
N PRO A 269 -4.71 34.40 39.01
CA PRO A 269 -5.41 35.50 39.68
C PRO A 269 -4.97 36.84 39.08
N GLU A 270 -5.94 37.65 38.66
CA GLU A 270 -5.70 39.03 38.22
C GLU A 270 -5.03 39.83 39.36
N SER A 271 -3.73 40.09 39.22
CA SER A 271 -3.06 41.09 40.03
C SER A 271 -3.62 42.46 39.65
N ARG A 272 -4.46 43.01 40.53
CA ARG A 272 -4.96 44.40 40.48
C ARG A 272 -3.81 45.37 40.23
N GLY A 273 -3.88 46.14 39.14
CA GLY A 273 -2.92 47.22 38.92
C GLY A 273 -3.06 47.94 37.57
N ARG A 274 -3.72 49.10 37.65
CA ARG A 274 -3.71 50.25 36.71
C ARG A 274 -4.66 50.22 35.49
N SER A 275 -5.60 51.15 35.59
CA SER A 275 -6.58 51.63 34.60
C SER A 275 -5.93 52.20 33.33
N PRO A 276 -6.52 52.00 32.14
CA PRO A 276 -6.24 52.84 30.98
C PRO A 276 -7.24 54.01 30.89
N PRO A 277 -6.88 55.16 30.28
CA PRO A 277 -7.76 56.30 30.18
C PRO A 277 -8.84 56.09 29.12
N ARG A 278 -10.00 56.73 29.33
CA ARG A 278 -11.20 56.66 28.50
C ARG A 278 -11.23 57.73 27.39
N ARG A 279 -11.74 57.29 26.23
CA ARG A 279 -12.60 58.00 25.22
C ARG A 279 -11.91 58.89 24.16
N PRO A 280 -12.53 59.14 22.97
CA PRO A 280 -13.97 59.04 22.68
C PRO A 280 -14.44 58.26 21.42
N THR A 281 -15.74 58.00 21.47
CA THR A 281 -16.74 57.58 20.48
C THR A 281 -16.51 57.95 19.00
N ARG A 282 -16.74 56.99 18.10
CA ARG A 282 -17.27 57.27 16.75
C ARG A 282 -18.16 56.14 16.21
N ALA A 283 -19.38 56.57 15.88
CA ALA A 283 -20.44 56.06 15.00
C ALA A 283 -20.46 54.59 14.50
N ARG A 284 -21.68 54.02 14.56
CA ARG A 284 -22.18 52.88 13.79
C ARG A 284 -21.86 53.00 12.30
N GLY A 285 -21.46 51.90 11.67
CA GLY A 285 -21.47 51.69 10.23
C GLY A 285 -21.25 50.21 9.91
N SER A 286 -22.25 49.56 9.33
CA SER A 286 -22.16 48.19 8.82
C SER A 286 -21.03 48.08 7.80
N THR A 287 -20.18 47.06 7.91
CA THR A 287 -19.15 46.78 6.89
C THR A 287 -19.34 45.37 6.37
N SER A 288 -19.81 45.35 5.12
CA SER A 288 -19.94 44.20 4.24
C SER A 288 -18.56 43.70 3.80
N VAL A 289 -18.57 42.48 3.25
CA VAL A 289 -17.48 41.64 2.74
C VAL A 289 -16.46 42.35 1.79
N SER A 290 -16.72 43.58 1.35
CA SER A 290 -15.91 44.30 0.37
C SER A 290 -14.54 44.80 0.90
N SER A 291 -14.40 45.08 2.21
CA SER A 291 -13.16 45.63 2.78
C SER A 291 -11.99 44.63 2.85
N ARG A 292 -12.28 43.32 2.87
CA ARG A 292 -11.25 42.27 2.93
C ARG A 292 -10.59 42.00 1.58
N VAL A 293 -11.28 42.27 0.47
CA VAL A 293 -10.75 42.08 -0.88
C VAL A 293 -9.69 43.14 -1.21
N HIS A 294 -9.88 44.38 -0.73
CA HIS A 294 -8.93 45.46 -0.99
C HIS A 294 -7.62 45.37 -0.19
N GLN A 295 -7.60 44.65 0.95
CA GLN A 295 -6.36 44.40 1.71
C GLN A 295 -5.53 43.24 1.16
N LEU A 296 -6.15 42.24 0.52
CA LEU A 296 -5.44 41.15 -0.15
C LEU A 296 -4.70 41.61 -1.41
N GLN A 297 -5.16 42.69 -2.04
CA GLN A 297 -4.59 43.22 -3.28
C GLN A 297 -3.35 44.11 -3.06
N ILE A 298 -3.12 44.59 -1.83
CA ILE A 298 -1.92 45.38 -1.46
C ILE A 298 -0.78 44.47 -0.99
N GLY A 299 -1.06 43.34 -0.34
CA GLY A 299 -0.04 42.38 0.10
C GLY A 299 0.62 41.55 -1.01
N ALA A 300 0.06 41.55 -2.23
CA ALA A 300 0.59 40.82 -3.37
C ALA A 300 1.63 41.62 -4.19
N ARG A 301 1.92 42.88 -3.82
CA ARG A 301 2.81 43.77 -4.59
C ARG A 301 4.27 43.75 -4.12
N ASP A 302 4.59 43.10 -3.00
CA ASP A 302 5.93 43.14 -2.38
C ASP A 302 6.70 41.80 -2.42
N ASN A 303 6.24 40.79 -3.16
CA ASN A 303 6.97 39.52 -3.28
C ASN A 303 7.91 39.55 -4.51
N LEU A 304 9.10 40.12 -4.31
CA LEU A 304 10.23 40.02 -5.24
C LEU A 304 10.75 38.58 -5.27
N GLY A 305 10.32 37.80 -6.25
CA GLY A 305 10.88 36.46 -6.47
C GLY A 305 10.04 35.51 -7.33
N PHE A 306 9.52 35.96 -8.48
CA PHE A 306 9.07 35.02 -9.52
C PHE A 306 8.94 35.71 -10.89
N SER A 307 9.72 35.27 -11.88
CA SER A 307 9.56 35.67 -13.29
C SER A 307 8.81 34.57 -14.04
N PRO A 308 7.67 34.84 -14.69
CA PRO A 308 6.99 33.86 -15.54
C PRO A 308 7.63 33.80 -16.95
N PRO A 309 7.59 32.64 -17.64
CA PRO A 309 8.13 32.50 -18.99
C PRO A 309 7.23 33.20 -20.02
N SER A 310 7.86 33.89 -20.96
CA SER A 310 7.25 34.62 -22.07
C SER A 310 6.69 33.68 -23.15
N SER A 311 5.43 33.88 -23.54
CA SER A 311 4.80 33.26 -24.71
C SER A 311 5.30 33.91 -26.02
N PRO A 312 5.48 33.15 -27.13
CA PRO A 312 5.99 33.71 -28.37
C PRO A 312 4.87 34.32 -29.23
N GLY A 313 4.99 35.62 -29.50
CA GLY A 313 4.21 36.36 -30.48
C GLY A 313 5.12 36.97 -31.56
N ALA A 314 5.01 36.42 -32.76
CA ALA A 314 5.16 36.97 -34.11
C ALA A 314 6.06 38.20 -34.41
N VAL A 315 6.73 38.04 -35.57
CA VAL A 315 7.10 39.03 -36.63
C VAL A 315 8.57 39.49 -36.71
N GLY A 316 9.16 39.29 -37.90
CA GLY A 316 10.35 39.99 -38.40
C GLY A 316 11.31 39.08 -39.17
N SER A 317 11.04 38.75 -40.44
CA SER A 317 11.70 39.35 -41.63
C SER A 317 13.21 39.09 -41.75
N GLY A 318 13.61 38.35 -42.80
CA GLY A 318 15.01 38.28 -43.25
C GLY A 318 15.25 37.04 -44.11
N GLY A 319 15.41 37.23 -45.41
CA GLY A 319 15.29 36.19 -46.42
C GLY A 319 16.54 35.36 -46.71
N ALA A 320 16.30 34.21 -47.35
CA ALA A 320 17.16 33.49 -48.30
C ALA A 320 16.29 32.31 -48.78
N GLY A 321 15.91 32.19 -50.05
CA GLY A 321 16.81 31.67 -51.08
C GLY A 321 16.18 30.40 -51.66
N ARG A 322 15.63 30.55 -52.87
CA ARG A 322 15.01 29.57 -53.79
C ARG A 322 15.55 28.12 -53.74
N LEU A 323 14.66 27.13 -53.90
CA LEU A 323 14.53 26.27 -55.11
C LEU A 323 13.46 25.16 -54.92
N PRO A 324 12.86 24.61 -56.01
CA PRO A 324 11.51 24.07 -55.99
C PRO A 324 11.39 22.53 -55.98
N ALA A 325 10.16 22.11 -55.72
CA ALA A 325 9.62 20.76 -55.78
C ALA A 325 9.94 20.00 -57.08
N ARG A 326 10.17 18.69 -56.92
CA ARG A 326 10.01 17.71 -58.00
C ARG A 326 9.13 16.55 -57.54
N ARG A 327 7.91 16.57 -58.07
CA ARG A 327 6.99 15.44 -58.21
C ARG A 327 7.69 14.31 -58.97
N LYS A 328 7.55 13.06 -58.53
CA LYS A 328 7.42 11.90 -59.44
C LYS A 328 6.57 10.82 -58.77
N SER A 329 5.42 10.57 -59.39
CA SER A 329 4.75 9.28 -59.47
C SER A 329 5.67 8.26 -60.15
N ILE A 330 5.72 7.04 -59.64
CA ILE A 330 5.17 5.78 -60.20
C ILE A 330 5.16 4.78 -59.03
#